data_AF-A0A023FIN1-F1
#
_entry.id   AF-A0A023FIN1-F1
#
_cell.length_a   1.000
_cell.length_b   1.000
_cell.length_c   1.000
_cell.angle_alpha   90.00
_cell.angle_beta   90.00
_cell.angle_gamma   90.00
#
_symmetry.space_group_name_H-M   'P 1'
#
loop_
_entity.id
_entity.type
_entity.pdbx_description
1 polymer ?
#
loop_
_entity_poly.entity_id
_entity_poly.type
_entity_poly.pdbx_seq_one_letter_code
_entity_poly.pdbx_strand_id
1 'polypeptide(L)'
;DGEDDFMCDDEEDYDLEYSEDSNSEPDVDLENQYYNSKALKEDDPMAALVSFQKVLDLEHNDKGEWGFKALKQMIKINFKLSKYEEMMARYKQLLTYIKSAVTRNYSEKSINSILDYISTSKQMELLQEFYETTLEALKDAKNDRLWFKTNTKLGKLYFDRNEFNKLAKILKQLHQSCQTDDGSDDLKKGTQLLEIYALEIQMYTAQKNNKKLKKLYEQSLHIKSAIPHPLIM
;
A
#
# COMPACT_ATOMS: atom_id res chain seq x y z
N ASP A 1 -3.11 1.58 -42.23
CA ASP A 1 -3.71 0.41 -41.57
C ASP A 1 -2.89 0.07 -40.35
N GLY A 2 -3.30 0.65 -39.22
CA GLY A 2 -2.62 0.57 -37.94
C GLY A 2 -3.68 0.77 -36.86
N GLU A 3 -4.49 -0.27 -36.67
CA GLU A 3 -5.47 -0.41 -35.60
C GLU A 3 -5.42 -1.87 -35.16
N ASP A 4 -4.67 -2.16 -34.09
CA ASP A 4 -5.00 -3.26 -33.16
C ASP A 4 -4.12 -3.17 -31.89
N ASP A 5 -4.28 -2.09 -31.12
CA ASP A 5 -3.69 -1.95 -29.78
C ASP A 5 -4.78 -1.64 -28.74
N PHE A 6 -5.97 -2.22 -28.97
CA PHE A 6 -7.17 -2.02 -28.17
C PHE A 6 -7.56 -3.33 -27.48
N MET A 7 -6.81 -3.80 -26.48
CA MET A 7 -7.29 -4.75 -25.47
C MET A 7 -6.24 -4.89 -24.36
N CYS A 8 -6.27 -4.04 -23.32
CA CYS A 8 -5.70 -4.32 -21.99
C CYS A 8 -5.93 -3.13 -21.06
N ASP A 9 -7.13 -2.98 -20.45
CA ASP A 9 -7.21 -2.34 -19.12
C ASP A 9 -8.54 -2.43 -18.34
N ASP A 10 -9.46 -3.36 -18.64
CA ASP A 10 -10.75 -3.46 -17.90
C ASP A 10 -11.10 -4.90 -17.44
N GLU A 11 -10.14 -5.65 -16.93
CA GLU A 11 -10.40 -6.99 -16.35
C GLU A 11 -10.43 -7.05 -14.81
N GLU A 12 -10.36 -5.93 -14.09
CA GLU A 12 -10.39 -5.93 -12.62
C GLU A 12 -11.36 -4.89 -12.02
N ASP A 13 -12.68 -5.15 -12.04
CA ASP A 13 -13.60 -4.67 -10.98
C ASP A 13 -15.03 -5.27 -11.06
N TYR A 14 -15.22 -6.51 -11.56
CA TYR A 14 -16.45 -7.27 -11.25
C TYR A 14 -16.32 -7.95 -9.88
N ASP A 15 -16.04 -7.16 -8.83
CA ASP A 15 -16.22 -7.62 -7.45
C ASP A 15 -17.72 -7.53 -7.14
N LEU A 16 -18.47 -8.55 -7.56
CA LEU A 16 -19.84 -8.78 -7.10
C LEU A 16 -19.78 -9.18 -5.62
N GLU A 17 -19.46 -8.22 -4.75
CA GLU A 17 -19.76 -8.35 -3.32
C GLU A 17 -21.29 -8.33 -3.20
N TYR A 18 -21.88 -9.52 -3.18
CA TYR A 18 -23.23 -9.70 -2.65
C TYR A 18 -23.20 -9.22 -1.21
N SER A 19 -23.69 -8.01 -0.98
CA SER A 19 -23.96 -7.47 0.35
C SER A 19 -25.04 -8.35 1.00
N GLU A 20 -24.63 -9.40 1.71
CA GLU A 20 -25.53 -10.17 2.56
C GLU A 20 -26.00 -9.27 3.71
N ASP A 21 -27.26 -8.84 3.61
CA ASP A 21 -28.12 -8.29 4.65
C ASP A 21 -27.52 -7.19 5.56
N SER A 22 -27.57 -5.95 5.07
CA SER A 22 -27.82 -4.80 5.94
C SER A 22 -29.01 -4.05 5.40
N ASN A 23 -30.18 -4.24 6.03
CA ASN A 23 -31.42 -3.48 5.81
C ASN A 23 -31.26 -2.01 6.24
N SER A 24 -30.35 -1.31 5.59
CA SER A 24 -30.29 0.14 5.58
C SER A 24 -30.54 0.52 4.13
N GLU A 25 -31.65 1.19 3.82
CA GLU A 25 -31.74 1.96 2.57
C GLU A 25 -30.92 3.25 2.76
N PRO A 26 -29.65 3.26 2.35
CA PRO A 26 -29.09 4.44 1.67
C PRO A 26 -28.18 3.94 0.53
N ASP A 27 -28.15 4.51 -0.68
CA ASP A 27 -27.25 5.64 -0.97
C ASP A 27 -27.30 5.95 -2.48
N VAL A 28 -28.51 5.90 -3.08
CA VAL A 28 -28.71 5.95 -4.54
C VAL A 28 -28.13 7.22 -5.17
N ASP A 29 -28.15 8.33 -4.44
CA ASP A 29 -27.62 9.61 -4.91
C ASP A 29 -26.09 9.62 -4.98
N LEU A 30 -25.38 9.04 -3.99
CA LEU A 30 -23.92 8.91 -4.02
C LEU A 30 -23.46 7.92 -5.09
N GLU A 31 -24.18 6.81 -5.24
CA GLU A 31 -23.91 5.81 -6.27
C GLU A 31 -24.06 6.39 -7.68
N ASN A 32 -25.20 7.04 -7.96
CA ASN A 32 -25.45 7.69 -9.25
C ASN A 32 -24.40 8.76 -9.53
N GLN A 33 -24.05 9.59 -8.54
CA GLN A 33 -23.04 10.63 -8.69
C GLN A 33 -21.65 10.04 -8.95
N TYR A 34 -21.30 8.91 -8.31
CA TYR A 34 -20.04 8.22 -8.54
C TYR A 34 -19.94 7.66 -9.96
N TYR A 35 -20.96 6.97 -10.47
CA TYR A 35 -20.94 6.43 -11.83
C TYR A 35 -20.94 7.51 -12.90
N ASN A 36 -21.68 8.60 -12.69
CA ASN A 36 -21.60 9.78 -13.56
C ASN A 36 -20.19 10.36 -13.60
N SER A 37 -19.51 10.44 -12.45
CA SER A 37 -18.13 10.90 -12.37
C SER A 37 -17.14 9.95 -13.04
N LYS A 38 -17.41 8.63 -12.97
CA LYS A 38 -16.59 7.60 -13.61
C LYS A 38 -16.71 7.67 -15.14
N ALA A 39 -17.91 7.90 -15.68
CA ALA A 39 -18.11 8.08 -17.12
C ALA A 39 -17.32 9.28 -17.66
N LEU A 40 -17.27 10.39 -16.90
CA LEU A 40 -16.52 11.59 -17.26
C LEU A 40 -15.00 11.42 -17.28
N LYS A 41 -14.46 10.33 -16.71
CA LYS A 41 -13.01 10.12 -16.59
C LYS A 41 -12.31 9.99 -17.94
N GLU A 42 -12.98 9.39 -18.93
CA GLU A 42 -12.44 9.20 -20.27
C GLU A 42 -12.56 10.48 -21.12
N ASP A 43 -13.62 11.25 -20.93
CA ASP A 43 -13.89 12.47 -21.70
C ASP A 43 -13.13 13.71 -21.17
N ASP A 44 -13.25 13.98 -19.87
CA ASP A 44 -12.62 15.13 -19.21
C ASP A 44 -12.15 14.77 -17.77
N PRO A 45 -10.87 14.39 -17.62
CA PRO A 45 -10.30 14.05 -16.32
C PRO A 45 -10.40 15.17 -15.27
N MET A 46 -10.40 16.44 -15.68
CA MET A 46 -10.48 17.58 -14.75
C MET A 46 -11.92 17.79 -14.28
N ALA A 47 -12.91 17.67 -15.18
CA ALA A 47 -14.32 17.70 -14.79
C ALA A 47 -14.68 16.50 -13.90
N ALA A 48 -14.12 15.32 -14.18
CA ALA A 48 -14.28 14.13 -13.35
C ALA A 48 -13.79 14.37 -11.92
N LEU A 49 -12.64 15.03 -11.72
CA LEU A 49 -12.14 15.38 -10.38
C LEU A 49 -13.12 16.27 -9.60
N VAL A 50 -13.71 17.26 -10.26
CA VAL A 50 -14.73 18.13 -9.64
C VAL A 50 -15.99 17.33 -9.31
N SER A 51 -16.38 16.40 -10.18
CA SER A 51 -17.54 15.55 -9.95
C SER A 51 -17.32 14.55 -8.80
N PHE A 52 -16.13 13.96 -8.68
CA PHE A 52 -15.75 13.13 -7.54
C PHE A 52 -15.64 13.93 -6.24
N GLN A 53 -15.22 15.19 -6.31
CA GLN A 53 -15.24 16.07 -5.14
C GLN A 53 -16.68 16.25 -4.61
N LYS A 54 -17.67 16.36 -5.49
CA LYS A 54 -19.08 16.44 -5.06
C LYS A 54 -19.54 15.18 -4.33
N VAL A 55 -19.06 13.99 -4.71
CA VAL A 55 -19.34 12.75 -3.96
C VAL A 55 -18.82 12.87 -2.52
N LEU A 56 -17.61 13.41 -2.34
CA LEU A 56 -17.04 13.64 -1.00
C LEU A 56 -17.80 14.71 -0.22
N ASP A 57 -18.24 15.77 -0.89
CA ASP A 57 -18.99 16.85 -0.25
C ASP A 57 -20.38 16.38 0.20
N LEU A 58 -21.02 15.49 -0.58
CA LEU A 58 -22.31 14.86 -0.26
C LEU A 58 -22.19 13.83 0.88
N GLU A 59 -21.07 13.13 0.97
CA GLU A 59 -20.75 12.21 2.07
C GLU A 59 -20.55 12.96 3.42
N HIS A 60 -20.43 14.30 3.38
CA HIS A 60 -20.34 15.19 4.53
C HIS A 60 -19.31 14.73 5.59
N ASN A 61 -19.77 14.15 6.70
CA ASN A 61 -18.97 13.69 7.84
C ASN A 61 -18.99 12.16 8.04
N ASP A 62 -19.92 11.46 7.39
CA ASP A 62 -20.07 10.02 7.54
C ASP A 62 -19.22 9.34 6.47
N LYS A 63 -17.92 9.23 6.78
CA LYS A 63 -16.97 8.53 5.92
C LYS A 63 -17.51 7.14 5.56
N GLY A 64 -17.87 6.97 4.29
CA GLY A 64 -18.46 5.77 3.75
C GLY A 64 -17.57 5.14 2.67
N GLU A 65 -18.14 4.13 2.03
CA GLU A 65 -17.45 3.37 0.99
C GLU A 65 -17.34 4.16 -0.32
N TRP A 66 -18.36 4.97 -0.66
CA TRP A 66 -18.41 5.74 -1.89
C TRP A 66 -17.37 6.87 -1.94
N GLY A 67 -17.14 7.58 -0.84
CA GLY A 67 -16.05 8.56 -0.79
C GLY A 67 -14.68 7.90 -0.84
N PHE A 68 -14.52 6.72 -0.26
CA PHE A 68 -13.27 5.96 -0.41
C PHE A 68 -13.02 5.56 -1.87
N LYS A 69 -14.05 5.05 -2.57
CA LYS A 69 -13.99 4.73 -4.01
C LYS A 69 -13.69 5.98 -4.85
N ALA A 70 -14.34 7.11 -4.54
CA ALA A 70 -14.10 8.40 -5.22
C ALA A 70 -12.65 8.86 -5.04
N LEU A 71 -12.12 8.85 -3.81
CA LEU A 71 -10.73 9.22 -3.52
C LEU A 71 -9.74 8.34 -4.28
N LYS A 72 -9.97 7.02 -4.36
CA LYS A 72 -9.14 6.09 -5.14
C LYS A 72 -9.09 6.50 -6.61
N GLN A 73 -10.23 6.84 -7.22
CA GLN A 73 -10.26 7.30 -8.62
C GLN A 73 -9.58 8.66 -8.79
N MET A 74 -9.81 9.61 -7.87
CA MET A 74 -9.15 10.92 -7.92
C MET A 74 -7.62 10.82 -7.86
N ILE A 75 -7.09 9.90 -7.05
CA ILE A 75 -5.64 9.63 -6.97
C ILE A 75 -5.13 9.10 -8.32
N LYS A 76 -5.82 8.14 -8.94
CA LYS A 76 -5.45 7.60 -10.26
C LYS A 76 -5.47 8.69 -11.34
N ILE A 77 -6.47 9.56 -11.34
CA ILE A 77 -6.58 10.68 -12.29
C ILE A 77 -5.45 11.69 -12.07
N ASN A 78 -5.22 12.12 -10.83
CA ASN A 78 -4.14 13.07 -10.51
C ASN A 78 -2.76 12.51 -10.86
N PHE A 79 -2.55 11.20 -10.72
CA PHE A 79 -1.34 10.54 -11.17
C PHE A 79 -1.17 10.60 -12.69
N LYS A 80 -2.23 10.29 -13.47
CA LYS A 80 -2.22 10.43 -14.94
C LYS A 80 -1.94 11.87 -15.39
N LEU A 81 -2.48 12.85 -14.67
CA LEU A 81 -2.28 14.28 -14.94
C LEU A 81 -0.95 14.84 -14.39
N SER A 82 -0.09 14.01 -13.80
CA SER A 82 1.18 14.42 -13.17
C SER A 82 1.04 15.48 -12.07
N LYS A 83 -0.13 15.53 -11.40
CA LYS A 83 -0.43 16.45 -10.30
C LYS A 83 -0.13 15.80 -8.95
N TYR A 84 1.16 15.66 -8.66
CA TYR A 84 1.62 14.86 -7.51
C TYR A 84 1.30 15.47 -6.15
N GLU A 85 1.31 16.80 -6.01
CA GLU A 85 0.94 17.47 -4.75
C GLU A 85 -0.53 17.25 -4.38
N GLU A 86 -1.44 17.49 -5.34
CA GLU A 86 -2.87 17.24 -5.16
C GLU A 86 -3.14 15.75 -4.89
N MET A 87 -2.47 14.87 -5.63
CA MET A 87 -2.54 13.43 -5.41
C MET A 87 -2.19 13.03 -3.98
N MET A 88 -1.11 13.60 -3.43
CA MET A 88 -0.66 13.30 -2.07
C MET A 88 -1.65 13.83 -1.03
N ALA A 89 -2.26 14.98 -1.26
CA ALA A 89 -3.33 15.50 -0.40
C ALA A 89 -4.55 14.56 -0.39
N ARG A 90 -4.97 14.06 -1.56
CA ARG A 90 -6.06 13.06 -1.66
C ARG A 90 -5.68 11.73 -1.02
N TYR A 91 -4.44 11.31 -1.15
CA TYR A 91 -3.95 10.10 -0.49
C TYR A 91 -4.01 10.20 1.03
N LYS A 92 -3.55 11.32 1.61
CA LYS A 92 -3.68 11.59 3.06
C LYS A 92 -5.13 11.57 3.52
N GLN A 93 -6.07 12.12 2.72
CA GLN A 93 -7.50 12.02 2.99
C GLN A 93 -7.98 10.57 3.01
N LEU A 94 -7.62 9.77 1.98
CA LEU A 94 -7.97 8.35 1.89
C LEU A 94 -7.46 7.55 3.10
N LEU A 95 -6.25 7.84 3.59
CA LEU A 95 -5.71 7.16 4.76
C LEU A 95 -6.57 7.37 6.03
N THR A 96 -7.31 8.48 6.12
CA THR A 96 -8.22 8.73 7.25
C THR A 96 -9.48 7.86 7.25
N TYR A 97 -9.81 7.21 6.13
CA TYR A 97 -10.97 6.31 5.99
C TYR A 97 -10.65 4.88 6.47
N ILE A 98 -9.36 4.50 6.49
CA ILE A 98 -8.89 3.14 6.84
C ILE A 98 -9.33 2.71 8.24
N LYS A 99 -9.52 3.66 9.16
CA LYS A 99 -9.84 3.37 10.56
C LYS A 99 -11.32 3.03 10.81
N SER A 100 -12.25 3.65 10.07
CA SER A 100 -13.66 3.70 10.46
C SER A 100 -14.65 3.40 9.34
N ALA A 101 -14.31 3.74 8.10
CA ALA A 101 -15.26 3.73 6.99
C ALA A 101 -15.26 2.40 6.22
N VAL A 102 -14.15 1.68 6.25
CA VAL A 102 -13.84 0.61 5.31
C VAL A 102 -13.22 -0.57 6.03
N THR A 103 -13.51 -1.78 5.57
CA THR A 103 -12.92 -3.00 6.15
C THR A 103 -11.40 -3.02 5.99
N ARG A 104 -10.71 -3.70 6.91
CA ARG A 104 -9.24 -3.84 6.87
C ARG A 104 -8.75 -4.52 5.58
N ASN A 105 -9.51 -5.48 5.07
CA ASN A 105 -9.16 -6.20 3.85
C ASN A 105 -9.30 -5.31 2.61
N TYR A 106 -10.39 -4.54 2.51
CA TYR A 106 -10.60 -3.67 1.34
C TYR A 106 -9.60 -2.50 1.32
N SER A 107 -9.29 -1.92 2.48
CA SER A 107 -8.24 -0.90 2.61
C SER A 107 -6.86 -1.47 2.25
N GLU A 108 -6.52 -2.70 2.68
CA GLU A 108 -5.26 -3.36 2.29
C GLU A 108 -5.15 -3.57 0.78
N LYS A 109 -6.19 -4.13 0.14
CA LYS A 109 -6.22 -4.29 -1.33
C LYS A 109 -6.04 -2.95 -2.04
N SER A 110 -6.74 -1.92 -1.59
CA SER A 110 -6.71 -0.60 -2.21
C SER A 110 -5.36 0.11 -2.06
N ILE A 111 -4.74 0.03 -0.87
CA ILE A 111 -3.39 0.58 -0.64
C ILE A 111 -2.37 -0.14 -1.50
N ASN A 112 -2.41 -1.48 -1.58
CA ASN A 112 -1.49 -2.23 -2.43
C ASN A 112 -1.67 -1.86 -3.91
N SER A 113 -2.90 -1.82 -4.42
CA SER A 113 -3.19 -1.40 -5.79
C SER A 113 -2.67 0.01 -6.09
N ILE A 114 -2.87 0.97 -5.17
CA ILE A 114 -2.33 2.33 -5.33
C ILE A 114 -0.80 2.32 -5.31
N LEU A 115 -0.16 1.65 -4.36
CA LEU A 115 1.30 1.59 -4.27
C LEU A 115 1.92 0.90 -5.49
N ASP A 116 1.32 -0.16 -6.00
CA ASP A 116 1.79 -0.87 -7.19
C ASP A 116 1.61 0.03 -8.43
N TYR A 117 0.50 0.77 -8.53
CA TYR A 117 0.30 1.75 -9.62
C TYR A 117 1.32 2.88 -9.56
N ILE A 118 1.60 3.44 -8.38
CA ILE A 118 2.60 4.50 -8.20
C ILE A 118 4.02 3.98 -8.40
N SER A 119 4.27 2.70 -8.10
CA SER A 119 5.59 2.09 -8.31
C SER A 119 6.00 2.05 -9.78
N THR A 120 5.05 2.17 -10.72
CA THR A 120 5.33 2.34 -12.16
C THR A 120 5.90 3.73 -12.49
N SER A 121 5.72 4.71 -11.60
CA SER A 121 6.29 6.04 -11.74
C SER A 121 7.80 6.02 -11.64
N LYS A 122 8.46 6.86 -12.44
CA LYS A 122 9.90 7.11 -12.33
C LYS A 122 10.24 8.08 -11.19
N GLN A 123 9.25 8.72 -10.57
CA GLN A 123 9.45 9.69 -9.50
C GLN A 123 9.68 9.00 -8.15
N MET A 124 10.94 8.72 -7.88
CA MET A 124 11.34 7.98 -6.69
C MET A 124 11.19 8.76 -5.37
N GLU A 125 11.30 10.08 -5.40
CA GLU A 125 11.04 10.93 -4.21
C GLU A 125 9.57 10.89 -3.80
N LEU A 126 8.68 10.96 -4.78
CA LEU A 126 7.24 10.80 -4.57
C LEU A 126 6.94 9.42 -3.98
N LEU A 127 7.49 8.36 -4.56
CA LEU A 127 7.27 6.99 -4.10
C LEU A 127 7.69 6.82 -2.62
N GLN A 128 8.82 7.42 -2.23
CA GLN A 128 9.28 7.43 -0.84
C GLN A 128 8.27 8.14 0.08
N GLU A 129 7.78 9.33 -0.29
CA GLU A 129 6.81 10.09 0.52
C GLU A 129 5.49 9.31 0.70
N PHE A 130 5.03 8.63 -0.35
CA PHE A 130 3.86 7.76 -0.29
C PHE A 130 4.08 6.64 0.72
N TYR A 131 5.15 5.85 0.58
CA TYR A 131 5.43 4.76 1.51
C TYR A 131 5.55 5.23 2.96
N GLU A 132 6.26 6.33 3.23
CA GLU A 132 6.42 6.88 4.58
C GLU A 132 5.07 7.29 5.18
N THR A 133 4.23 7.97 4.41
CA THR A 133 2.91 8.42 4.85
C THR A 133 1.95 7.24 5.06
N THR A 134 2.00 6.22 4.19
CA THR A 134 1.24 4.99 4.37
C THR A 134 1.64 4.31 5.67
N LEU A 135 2.94 4.18 5.95
CA LEU A 135 3.44 3.49 7.14
C LEU A 135 3.02 4.18 8.44
N GLU A 136 3.01 5.51 8.46
CA GLU A 136 2.54 6.28 9.60
C GLU A 136 1.05 6.03 9.88
N ALA A 137 0.21 6.05 8.85
CA ALA A 137 -1.22 5.74 8.98
C ALA A 137 -1.48 4.27 9.38
N LEU A 138 -0.72 3.32 8.83
CA LEU A 138 -0.86 1.90 9.16
C LEU A 138 -0.43 1.57 10.59
N LYS A 139 0.58 2.27 11.11
CA LYS A 139 1.01 2.14 12.51
C LYS A 139 -0.11 2.54 13.47
N ASP A 140 -0.81 3.63 13.15
CA ASP A 140 -1.95 4.13 13.92
C ASP A 140 -3.19 3.22 13.77
N ALA A 141 -3.38 2.60 12.60
CA ALA A 141 -4.43 1.61 12.36
C ALA A 141 -4.16 0.21 12.98
N LYS A 142 -2.97 -0.02 13.59
CA LYS A 142 -2.53 -1.32 14.15
C LYS A 142 -2.63 -2.48 13.15
N ASN A 143 -2.31 -2.23 11.88
CA ASN A 143 -2.30 -3.28 10.85
C ASN A 143 -0.88 -3.83 10.65
N ASP A 144 -0.45 -4.70 11.57
CA ASP A 144 0.93 -5.21 11.61
C ASP A 144 1.35 -5.95 10.34
N ARG A 145 0.42 -6.70 9.72
CA ARG A 145 0.70 -7.49 8.50
C ARG A 145 1.02 -6.59 7.31
N LEU A 146 0.16 -5.61 7.05
CA LEU A 146 0.34 -4.68 5.94
C LEU A 146 1.52 -3.75 6.21
N TRP A 147 1.65 -3.26 7.45
CA TRP A 147 2.79 -2.45 7.89
C TRP A 147 4.12 -3.15 7.62
N PHE A 148 4.23 -4.45 7.92
CA PHE A 148 5.42 -5.25 7.64
C PHE A 148 5.71 -5.31 6.14
N LYS A 149 4.73 -5.71 5.31
CA LYS A 149 4.90 -5.81 3.85
C LYS A 149 5.31 -4.47 3.22
N THR A 150 4.66 -3.38 3.63
CA THR A 150 4.95 -2.03 3.13
C THR A 150 6.35 -1.58 3.53
N ASN A 151 6.78 -1.86 4.76
CA ASN A 151 8.15 -1.57 5.20
C ASN A 151 9.19 -2.40 4.45
N THR A 152 8.92 -3.67 4.18
CA THR A 152 9.81 -4.53 3.40
C THR A 152 9.96 -4.01 1.97
N LYS A 153 8.87 -3.55 1.33
CA LYS A 153 8.92 -2.89 0.00
C LYS A 153 9.76 -1.60 0.05
N LEU A 154 9.54 -0.74 1.05
CA LEU A 154 10.34 0.50 1.23
C LEU A 154 11.82 0.20 1.50
N GLY A 155 12.12 -0.86 2.25
CA GLY A 155 13.49 -1.33 2.50
C GLY A 155 14.19 -1.74 1.21
N LYS A 156 13.53 -2.50 0.33
CA LYS A 156 14.06 -2.85 -1.01
C LYS A 156 14.35 -1.59 -1.84
N LEU A 157 13.44 -0.63 -1.83
CA LEU A 157 13.64 0.65 -2.51
C LEU A 157 14.87 1.41 -1.99
N TYR A 158 15.09 1.48 -0.67
CA TYR A 158 16.29 2.09 -0.11
C TYR A 158 17.57 1.32 -0.42
N PHE A 159 17.49 -0.02 -0.51
CA PHE A 159 18.60 -0.83 -0.96
C PHE A 159 18.99 -0.50 -2.41
N ASP A 160 18.01 -0.41 -3.32
CA ASP A 160 18.24 -0.07 -4.73
C ASP A 160 18.85 1.33 -4.91
N ARG A 161 18.54 2.26 -3.99
CA ARG A 161 19.15 3.61 -3.95
C ARG A 161 20.52 3.68 -3.27
N ASN A 162 21.04 2.58 -2.74
CA ASN A 162 22.22 2.54 -1.87
C ASN A 162 22.09 3.45 -0.61
N GLU A 163 20.85 3.75 -0.17
CA GLU A 163 20.57 4.55 1.03
C GLU A 163 20.62 3.68 2.29
N PHE A 164 21.80 3.13 2.58
CA PHE A 164 21.96 2.15 3.64
C PHE A 164 21.63 2.67 5.05
N ASN A 165 21.76 3.98 5.29
CA ASN A 165 21.43 4.59 6.57
C ASN A 165 19.92 4.55 6.86
N LYS A 166 19.08 4.82 5.86
CA LYS A 166 17.63 4.72 6.01
C LYS A 166 17.18 3.27 6.05
N LEU A 167 17.76 2.42 5.20
CA LEU A 167 17.53 0.98 5.22
C LEU A 167 17.81 0.37 6.61
N ALA A 168 18.93 0.72 7.24
CA ALA A 168 19.27 0.23 8.59
C ALA A 168 18.23 0.66 9.65
N LYS A 169 17.62 1.85 9.51
CA LYS A 169 16.53 2.28 10.41
C LYS A 169 15.28 1.43 10.23
N ILE A 170 14.90 1.15 8.98
CA ILE A 170 13.74 0.27 8.68
C ILE A 170 13.98 -1.13 9.20
N LEU A 171 15.14 -1.72 8.91
CA LEU A 171 15.49 -3.07 9.36
C LEU A 171 15.43 -3.18 10.89
N LYS A 172 15.88 -2.15 11.61
CA LYS A 172 15.77 -2.10 13.07
C LYS A 172 14.31 -2.10 13.54
N GLN A 173 13.43 -1.33 12.88
CA GLN A 173 12.00 -1.31 13.20
C GLN A 173 11.32 -2.64 12.89
N LEU A 174 11.64 -3.25 11.74
CA LEU A 174 11.14 -4.56 11.34
C LEU A 174 11.59 -5.64 12.33
N HIS A 175 12.86 -5.64 12.72
CA HIS A 175 13.41 -6.59 13.68
C HIS A 175 12.74 -6.44 15.05
N GLN A 176 12.54 -5.20 15.53
CA GLN A 176 11.78 -4.93 16.76
C GLN A 176 10.34 -5.45 16.68
N SER A 177 9.68 -5.37 15.51
CA SER A 177 8.33 -5.91 15.33
C SER A 177 8.25 -7.45 15.38
N CYS A 178 9.39 -8.12 15.19
CA CYS A 178 9.55 -9.57 15.26
C CYS A 178 10.21 -10.05 16.56
N GLN A 179 10.49 -9.15 17.50
CA GLN A 179 10.98 -9.51 18.83
C GLN A 179 9.80 -9.64 19.81
N THR A 180 9.94 -10.57 20.76
CA THR A 180 9.05 -10.74 21.91
C THR A 180 9.33 -9.67 22.97
N ASP A 181 8.43 -9.52 23.95
CA ASP A 181 8.59 -8.57 25.07
C ASP A 181 9.89 -8.79 25.87
N ASP A 182 10.42 -10.02 25.84
CA ASP A 182 11.69 -10.40 26.45
C ASP A 182 12.93 -10.06 25.60
N GLY A 183 12.73 -9.44 24.42
CA GLY A 183 13.80 -9.09 23.48
C GLY A 183 14.35 -10.27 22.67
N SER A 184 13.74 -11.45 22.78
CA SER A 184 14.10 -12.64 22.00
C SER A 184 13.30 -12.73 20.69
N ASP A 185 13.89 -13.30 19.65
CA ASP A 185 13.25 -13.45 18.34
C ASP A 185 11.96 -14.30 18.43
N ASP A 186 10.85 -13.76 17.91
CA ASP A 186 9.57 -14.48 17.87
C ASP A 186 9.60 -15.57 16.79
N LEU A 187 9.78 -16.82 17.23
CA LEU A 187 9.80 -18.00 16.36
C LEU A 187 8.49 -18.23 15.58
N LYS A 188 7.36 -17.63 16.02
CA LYS A 188 6.09 -17.66 15.26
C LYS A 188 6.15 -16.77 14.02
N LYS A 189 7.01 -15.75 14.01
CA LYS A 189 7.27 -14.84 12.89
C LYS A 189 8.53 -15.24 12.10
N GLY A 190 8.94 -16.50 12.17
CA GLY A 190 10.18 -16.98 11.54
C GLY A 190 10.32 -16.65 10.04
N THR A 191 9.22 -16.72 9.26
CA THR A 191 9.24 -16.34 7.83
C THR A 191 9.53 -14.85 7.63
N GLN A 192 8.90 -13.98 8.42
CA GLN A 192 9.14 -12.53 8.40
C GLN A 192 10.58 -12.22 8.81
N LEU A 193 11.09 -12.90 9.84
CA LEU A 193 12.44 -12.72 10.33
C LEU A 193 13.50 -13.12 9.29
N LEU A 194 13.24 -14.18 8.51
CA LEU A 194 14.08 -14.54 7.37
C LEU A 194 14.07 -13.50 6.26
N GLU A 195 12.92 -12.90 5.94
CA GLU A 195 12.87 -11.80 4.97
C GLU A 195 13.70 -10.59 5.43
N ILE A 196 13.66 -10.27 6.73
CA ILE A 196 14.50 -9.22 7.31
C ILE A 196 15.98 -9.60 7.13
N TYR A 197 16.39 -10.79 7.59
CA TYR A 197 17.77 -11.23 7.48
C TYR A 197 18.26 -11.29 6.03
N ALA A 198 17.41 -11.67 5.08
CA ALA A 198 17.74 -11.62 3.66
C ALA A 198 18.08 -10.20 3.19
N LEU A 199 17.27 -9.19 3.56
CA LEU A 199 17.55 -7.79 3.26
C LEU A 199 18.81 -7.27 3.98
N GLU A 200 19.04 -7.66 5.23
CA GLU A 200 20.25 -7.30 5.97
C GLU A 200 21.50 -7.89 5.32
N ILE A 201 21.44 -9.15 4.88
CA ILE A 201 22.52 -9.82 4.15
C ILE A 201 22.80 -9.09 2.84
N GLN A 202 21.77 -8.76 2.05
CA GLN A 202 21.93 -7.98 0.82
C GLN A 202 22.62 -6.64 1.10
N MET A 203 22.15 -5.90 2.10
CA MET A 203 22.75 -4.64 2.53
C MET A 203 24.22 -4.78 2.93
N TYR A 204 24.55 -5.73 3.82
CA TYR A 204 25.93 -5.90 4.29
C TYR A 204 26.87 -6.50 3.25
N THR A 205 26.33 -7.25 2.28
CA THR A 205 27.06 -7.72 1.11
C THR A 205 27.47 -6.54 0.23
N ALA A 206 26.54 -5.61 -0.04
CA ALA A 206 26.86 -4.37 -0.78
C ALA A 206 27.89 -3.51 -0.04
N GLN A 207 27.84 -3.45 1.30
CA GLN A 207 28.82 -2.75 2.14
C GLN A 207 30.14 -3.51 2.35
N LYS A 208 30.28 -4.75 1.86
CA LYS A 208 31.43 -5.64 2.08
C LYS A 208 31.76 -5.89 3.56
N ASN A 209 30.75 -5.95 4.43
CA ASN A 209 30.93 -6.15 5.87
C ASN A 209 30.85 -7.63 6.29
N ASN A 210 31.94 -8.37 6.08
CA ASN A 210 32.03 -9.81 6.35
C ASN A 210 31.80 -10.20 7.82
N LYS A 211 32.14 -9.33 8.77
CA LYS A 211 31.95 -9.60 10.21
C LYS A 211 30.48 -9.69 10.58
N LYS A 212 29.66 -8.78 10.05
CA LYS A 212 28.22 -8.77 10.31
C LYS A 212 27.49 -9.87 9.55
N LEU A 213 27.91 -10.16 8.31
CA LEU A 213 27.37 -11.29 7.54
C LEU A 213 27.52 -12.62 8.26
N LYS A 214 28.68 -12.88 8.88
CA LYS A 214 28.89 -14.12 9.65
C LYS A 214 27.92 -14.26 10.82
N LYS A 215 27.69 -13.15 11.56
CA LYS A 215 26.73 -13.13 12.68
C LYS A 215 25.31 -13.39 12.21
N LEU A 216 24.89 -12.74 11.12
CA LEU A 216 23.55 -12.94 10.55
C LEU A 216 23.35 -14.36 10.05
N TYR A 217 24.36 -14.96 9.45
CA TYR A 217 24.30 -16.36 9.05
C TYR A 217 24.09 -17.29 10.26
N GLU A 218 24.87 -17.11 11.32
CA GLU A 218 24.70 -17.87 12.57
C GLU A 218 23.30 -17.66 13.17
N GLN A 219 22.79 -16.42 13.19
CA GLN A 219 21.44 -16.10 13.65
C GLN A 219 20.35 -16.76 12.79
N SER A 220 20.50 -16.77 11.47
CA SER A 220 19.52 -17.38 10.56
C SER A 220 19.39 -18.90 10.74
N LEU A 221 20.45 -19.59 11.17
CA LEU A 221 20.43 -21.03 11.45
C LEU A 221 19.54 -21.42 12.63
N HIS A 222 19.24 -20.48 13.52
CA HIS A 222 18.35 -20.69 14.66
C HIS A 222 16.87 -20.62 14.26
N ILE A 223 16.54 -20.06 13.10
CA ILE A 223 15.17 -20.06 12.56
C ILE A 223 14.91 -21.42 11.89
N LYS A 224 14.57 -22.43 12.71
CA LYS A 224 14.19 -23.79 12.29
C LYS A 224 12.68 -24.06 12.32
N SER A 225 11.87 -23.01 12.45
CA SER A 225 10.42 -23.15 12.43
C SER A 225 9.96 -23.64 11.05
N ALA A 226 8.81 -24.31 10.97
CA ALA A 226 8.27 -24.87 9.73
C ALA A 226 8.00 -23.75 8.70
N ILE A 227 9.00 -23.44 7.88
CA ILE A 227 8.94 -22.41 6.85
C ILE A 227 8.20 -23.00 5.65
N PRO A 228 7.03 -22.47 5.26
CA PRO A 228 6.42 -22.79 3.98
C PRO A 228 7.41 -22.41 2.88
N HIS A 229 7.67 -23.31 1.93
CA HIS A 229 8.60 -23.05 0.84
C HIS A 229 8.16 -21.79 0.06
N PRO A 230 9.06 -20.85 -0.28
CA PRO A 230 8.71 -19.55 -0.86
C PRO A 230 8.08 -19.60 -2.26
N LEU A 231 7.90 -20.79 -2.83
CA LEU A 231 7.21 -21.06 -4.10
C LEU A 231 5.81 -21.69 -3.90
N ILE A 232 5.32 -21.78 -2.66
CA ILE A 232 3.99 -22.31 -2.31
C ILE A 232 3.12 -21.20 -1.68
N MET A 233 3.20 -19.99 -2.23
CA MET A 233 2.25 -18.90 -1.97
C MET A 233 1.58 -18.48 -3.26
#